data_AF-A0A936TD82-F1
#
_entry.id   AF-A0A936TD82-F1
#
_cell.length_a   1.000
_cell.length_b   1.000
_cell.length_c   1.000
_cell.angle_alpha   90.00
_cell.angle_beta   90.00
_cell.angle_gamma   90.00
#
_symmetry.space_group_name_H-M   'P 1'
#
loop_
_entity.id
_entity.type
_entity.pdbx_description
1 polymer ?
#
loop_
_entity_poly.entity_id
_entity_poly.type
_entity_poly.pdbx_seq_one_letter_code
_entity_poly.pdbx_strand_id
1 'polypeptide(L)'
;MPQRIGRSVSRRSEGDRERQRMERALAALAGSGLDSTRFAVLLDPGADLAVLDRSMTAVLAVSPGGLGAVLDRLNANTGAAWVADPHGDQRLDAGAAVEVMHGWHLGSVAELRSDRPADGDEAGWLVIEAEAPTEATDAELLGAIEAALKRGESPSRTAKAVAADFGVPKRRVYDLVLSLGGDR
;
A
#
# COMPACT_ATOMS: atom_id res chain seq x y z
N MET A 1 -39.62 15.57 -40.77
CA MET A 1 -38.77 14.35 -40.68
C MET A 1 -37.45 14.74 -40.00
N PRO A 2 -37.00 13.97 -39.02
CA PRO A 2 -36.01 14.35 -37.99
C PRO A 2 -34.57 14.02 -38.41
N GLN A 3 -33.55 14.53 -37.71
CA GLN A 3 -32.45 13.70 -37.17
C GLN A 3 -31.74 14.43 -35.99
N ARG A 4 -31.91 13.85 -34.80
CA ARG A 4 -31.03 14.00 -33.64
C ARG A 4 -29.67 13.37 -34.00
N ILE A 5 -28.57 14.09 -33.82
CA ILE A 5 -27.23 13.49 -33.70
C ILE A 5 -26.76 13.75 -32.27
N GLY A 6 -27.07 12.81 -31.39
CA GLY A 6 -26.48 12.74 -30.06
C GLY A 6 -25.00 12.40 -30.20
N ARG A 7 -24.14 13.33 -29.76
CA ARG A 7 -22.69 13.16 -29.64
C ARG A 7 -22.36 11.86 -28.90
N SER A 8 -21.87 10.87 -29.63
CA SER A 8 -21.31 9.61 -29.14
C SER A 8 -19.78 9.73 -29.01
N VAL A 9 -19.32 10.76 -28.27
CA VAL A 9 -17.89 11.02 -28.04
C VAL A 9 -17.39 10.39 -26.73
N SER A 10 -18.29 9.94 -25.86
CA SER A 10 -17.97 9.68 -24.44
C SER A 10 -17.19 8.39 -24.15
N ARG A 11 -17.17 7.37 -25.02
CA ARG A 11 -16.60 6.04 -24.67
C ARG A 11 -15.18 5.77 -25.19
N ARG A 12 -14.76 6.40 -26.30
CA ARG A 12 -13.40 6.20 -26.82
C ARG A 12 -12.36 6.98 -26.01
N SER A 13 -12.66 8.21 -25.64
CA SER A 13 -11.75 9.06 -24.85
C SER A 13 -11.51 8.54 -23.43
N GLU A 14 -12.48 7.83 -22.86
CA GLU A 14 -12.38 7.25 -21.52
C GLU A 14 -11.45 6.03 -21.52
N GLY A 15 -11.60 5.13 -22.49
CA GLY A 15 -10.70 3.97 -22.65
C GLY A 15 -9.26 4.36 -23.00
N ASP A 16 -9.05 5.45 -23.74
CA ASP A 16 -7.70 5.95 -24.04
C ASP A 16 -7.02 6.52 -22.79
N ARG A 17 -7.76 7.23 -21.92
CA ARG A 17 -7.25 7.76 -20.66
C ARG A 17 -6.93 6.66 -19.65
N GLU A 18 -7.79 5.65 -19.54
CA GLU A 18 -7.56 4.52 -18.65
C GLU A 18 -6.34 3.70 -19.10
N ARG A 19 -6.19 3.46 -20.40
CA ARG A 19 -5.00 2.84 -20.97
C ARG A 19 -3.74 3.63 -20.62
N GLN A 20 -3.78 4.95 -20.81
CA GLN A 20 -2.65 5.83 -20.53
C GLN A 20 -2.28 5.84 -19.02
N ARG A 21 -3.27 5.80 -18.12
CA ARG A 21 -3.03 5.65 -16.68
C ARG A 21 -2.36 4.31 -16.36
N MET A 22 -2.80 3.23 -16.99
CA MET A 22 -2.20 1.91 -16.82
C MET A 22 -0.75 1.89 -17.31
N GLU A 23 -0.45 2.44 -18.50
CA GLU A 23 0.91 2.52 -19.04
C GLU A 23 1.86 3.28 -18.10
N ARG A 24 1.37 4.34 -17.46
CA ARG A 24 2.15 5.12 -16.48
C ARG A 24 2.36 4.37 -15.17
N ALA A 25 1.34 3.66 -14.67
CA ALA A 25 1.50 2.79 -13.51
C ALA A 25 2.57 1.71 -13.75
N LEU A 26 2.61 1.15 -14.96
CA LEU A 26 3.63 0.18 -15.34
C LEU A 26 5.03 0.79 -15.45
N ALA A 27 5.16 2.02 -15.95
CA ALA A 27 6.42 2.75 -15.94
C ALA A 27 6.90 3.04 -14.50
N ALA A 28 5.97 3.40 -13.60
CA ALA A 28 6.25 3.56 -12.18
C ALA A 28 6.71 2.25 -11.52
N LEU A 29 6.12 1.12 -11.88
CA LEU A 29 6.57 -0.18 -11.39
C LEU A 29 7.96 -0.55 -11.95
N ALA A 30 8.20 -0.31 -13.24
CA ALA A 30 9.47 -0.63 -13.87
C ALA A 30 10.63 0.22 -13.32
N GLY A 31 10.38 1.50 -13.01
CA GLY A 31 11.37 2.42 -12.46
C GLY A 31 11.61 2.27 -10.95
N SER A 32 10.70 1.62 -10.20
CA SER A 32 10.83 1.49 -8.74
C SER A 32 11.92 0.53 -8.31
N GLY A 33 12.32 -0.41 -9.18
CA GLY A 33 13.23 -1.49 -8.85
C GLY A 33 12.66 -2.56 -7.92
N LEU A 34 11.37 -2.46 -7.56
CA LEU A 34 10.65 -3.45 -6.75
C LEU A 34 10.22 -4.65 -7.60
N ASP A 35 9.89 -5.76 -6.94
CA ASP A 35 9.46 -6.97 -7.67
C ASP A 35 8.24 -6.69 -8.56
N SER A 36 8.34 -7.01 -9.84
CA SER A 36 7.28 -6.80 -10.84
C SER A 36 6.69 -8.11 -11.37
N THR A 37 7.06 -9.26 -10.79
CA THR A 37 6.56 -10.57 -11.23
C THR A 37 5.07 -10.76 -10.95
N ARG A 38 4.56 -10.18 -9.85
CA ARG A 38 3.13 -10.14 -9.51
C ARG A 38 2.79 -8.76 -9.00
N PHE A 39 1.88 -8.09 -9.68
CA PHE A 39 1.48 -6.74 -9.29
C PHE A 39 0.01 -6.45 -9.52
N ALA A 40 -0.50 -5.49 -8.75
CA ALA A 40 -1.84 -4.93 -8.90
C ALA A 40 -1.71 -3.42 -9.09
N VAL A 41 -2.50 -2.87 -10.01
CA VAL A 41 -2.61 -1.41 -10.20
C VAL A 41 -3.95 -0.96 -9.63
N LEU A 42 -3.91 -0.11 -8.61
CA LEU A 42 -5.08 0.49 -7.99
C LEU A 42 -5.17 1.97 -8.39
N LEU A 43 -6.11 2.27 -9.28
CA LEU A 43 -6.36 3.64 -9.75
C LEU A 43 -7.19 4.47 -8.76
N ASP A 44 -7.82 3.82 -7.78
CA ASP A 44 -8.50 4.43 -6.65
C ASP A 44 -8.13 3.64 -5.37
N PRO A 45 -7.14 4.10 -4.59
CA PRO A 45 -6.61 3.34 -3.45
C PRO A 45 -7.52 3.35 -2.21
N GLY A 46 -8.77 3.83 -2.32
CA GLY A 46 -9.73 4.00 -1.22
C GLY A 46 -9.90 2.77 -0.30
N ALA A 47 -10.89 1.92 -0.55
CA ALA A 47 -11.17 0.75 0.30
C ALA A 47 -10.29 -0.48 -0.06
N ASP A 48 -9.56 -0.41 -1.17
CA ASP A 48 -8.98 -1.58 -1.83
C ASP A 48 -7.59 -1.97 -1.31
N LEU A 49 -6.96 -1.11 -0.49
CA LEU A 49 -5.69 -1.43 0.17
C LEU A 49 -5.79 -2.67 1.08
N ALA A 50 -6.96 -2.91 1.68
CA ALA A 50 -7.19 -4.08 2.53
C ALA A 50 -7.32 -5.39 1.73
N VAL A 51 -7.49 -5.30 0.41
CA VAL A 51 -7.73 -6.44 -0.49
C VAL A 51 -6.45 -6.87 -1.21
N LEU A 52 -5.36 -6.10 -1.10
CA LEU A 52 -4.09 -6.43 -1.74
C LEU A 52 -3.53 -7.76 -1.21
N ASP A 53 -3.33 -8.70 -2.13
CA ASP A 53 -2.61 -9.94 -1.87
C ASP A 53 -1.17 -9.60 -1.48
N ARG A 54 -0.74 -10.13 -0.34
CA ARG A 54 0.53 -9.83 0.33
C ARG A 54 1.74 -10.45 -0.36
N SER A 55 1.54 -11.10 -1.51
CA SER A 55 2.59 -11.61 -2.39
C SER A 55 2.77 -10.78 -3.66
N MET A 56 2.18 -9.58 -3.70
CA MET A 56 2.12 -8.73 -4.89
C MET A 56 2.61 -7.32 -4.59
N THR A 57 3.27 -6.74 -5.58
CA THR A 57 3.59 -5.31 -5.57
C THR A 57 2.36 -4.52 -5.99
N ALA A 58 1.98 -3.51 -5.21
CA ALA A 58 0.86 -2.66 -5.55
C ALA A 58 1.34 -1.32 -6.09
N VAL A 59 0.72 -0.85 -7.17
CA VAL A 59 0.94 0.48 -7.74
C VAL A 59 -0.33 1.29 -7.52
N LEU A 60 -0.23 2.34 -6.72
CA LEU A 60 -1.37 3.13 -6.26
C LEU A 60 -1.34 4.49 -6.95
N ALA A 61 -2.43 4.88 -7.60
CA ALA A 61 -2.63 6.25 -8.04
C ALA A 61 -2.93 7.13 -6.83
N VAL A 62 -2.13 8.16 -6.59
CA VAL A 62 -2.28 9.08 -5.47
C VAL A 62 -2.61 10.46 -6.02
N SER A 63 -3.69 11.06 -5.50
CA SER A 63 -4.09 12.42 -5.85
C SER A 63 -3.21 13.46 -5.14
N PRO A 64 -3.11 14.69 -5.66
CA PRO A 64 -2.43 15.81 -4.99
C PRO A 64 -2.84 15.93 -3.52
N GLY A 65 -1.86 16.09 -2.62
CA GLY A 65 -2.09 16.15 -1.17
C GLY A 65 -2.61 14.85 -0.50
N GLY A 66 -2.81 13.77 -1.27
CA GLY A 66 -3.33 12.49 -0.79
C GLY A 66 -2.25 11.53 -0.25
N LEU A 67 -0.98 11.80 -0.52
CA LEU A 67 0.13 10.89 -0.18
C LEU A 67 0.21 10.59 1.32
N GLY A 68 0.13 11.63 2.17
CA GLY A 68 0.16 11.45 3.62
C GLY A 68 -0.94 10.51 4.12
N ALA A 69 -2.17 10.69 3.64
CA ALA A 69 -3.31 9.86 4.04
C ALA A 69 -3.18 8.40 3.57
N VAL A 70 -2.52 8.16 2.43
CA VAL A 70 -2.21 6.79 1.97
C VAL A 70 -1.11 6.18 2.83
N LEU A 71 -0.01 6.91 3.07
CA LEU A 71 1.10 6.45 3.90
C LEU A 71 0.64 6.12 5.32
N ASP A 72 -0.24 6.92 5.93
CA ASP A 72 -0.79 6.69 7.27
C ASP A 72 -1.50 5.34 7.44
N ARG A 73 -1.99 4.75 6.33
CA ARG A 73 -2.71 3.47 6.32
C ARG A 73 -1.77 2.28 6.11
N LEU A 74 -0.51 2.53 5.79
CA LEU A 74 0.51 1.51 5.53
C LEU A 74 1.41 1.27 6.75
N ASN A 75 1.99 0.07 6.82
CA ASN A 75 2.98 -0.26 7.84
C ASN A 75 4.27 0.54 7.58
N ALA A 76 4.86 1.08 8.64
CA ALA A 76 6.03 1.94 8.60
C ALA A 76 7.27 1.27 7.97
N ASN A 77 7.39 -0.05 8.09
CA ASN A 77 8.53 -0.81 7.57
C ASN A 77 8.38 -1.27 6.12
N THR A 78 7.19 -1.08 5.53
CA THR A 78 6.91 -1.52 4.17
C THR A 78 7.80 -0.79 3.17
N GLY A 79 8.46 -1.55 2.29
CA GLY A 79 9.24 -1.02 1.18
C GLY A 79 8.33 -0.26 0.21
N ALA A 80 8.67 0.99 -0.05
CA ALA A 80 7.86 1.90 -0.84
C ALA A 80 8.71 2.78 -1.76
N ALA A 81 8.17 3.03 -2.94
CA ALA A 81 8.71 3.95 -3.91
C ALA A 81 7.64 4.99 -4.25
N TRP A 82 7.94 6.26 -3.99
CA TRP A 82 7.10 7.36 -4.45
C TRP A 82 7.65 7.96 -5.73
N VAL A 83 6.75 8.24 -6.66
CA VAL A 83 7.06 8.97 -7.89
C VAL A 83 5.99 10.00 -8.14
N ALA A 84 6.39 11.27 -8.17
CA ALA A 84 5.52 12.30 -8.70
C ALA A 84 5.23 11.99 -10.18
N ASP A 85 3.96 12.14 -10.60
CA ASP A 85 3.59 12.12 -12.02
C ASP A 85 3.71 13.57 -12.51
N PRO A 86 4.80 13.96 -13.18
CA PRO A 86 5.05 15.36 -13.48
C PRO A 86 3.99 15.96 -14.42
N HIS A 87 3.21 15.17 -15.17
CA HIS A 87 2.35 15.70 -16.22
C HIS A 87 1.04 14.92 -16.39
N GLY A 88 0.03 15.29 -15.62
CA GLY A 88 -1.31 14.67 -15.55
C GLY A 88 -2.16 14.56 -16.83
N ASP A 89 -1.63 14.79 -18.04
CA ASP A 89 -2.35 14.58 -19.31
C ASP A 89 -1.44 14.33 -20.55
N GLN A 90 -0.10 14.34 -20.44
CA GLN A 90 0.76 14.16 -21.62
C GLN A 90 0.87 12.70 -22.11
N ARG A 91 0.72 12.51 -23.43
CA ARG A 91 0.94 11.22 -24.07
C ARG A 91 2.44 10.89 -23.99
N LEU A 92 2.81 9.89 -23.19
CA LEU A 92 4.18 9.40 -23.09
C LEU A 92 4.22 8.01 -23.70
N ASP A 93 5.10 7.80 -24.67
CA ASP A 93 5.41 6.45 -25.12
C ASP A 93 6.10 5.72 -23.96
N ALA A 94 5.83 4.42 -23.77
CA ALA A 94 6.28 3.66 -22.60
C ALA A 94 7.81 3.73 -22.35
N GLY A 95 8.62 3.94 -23.39
CA GLY A 95 10.07 4.15 -23.27
C GLY A 95 10.45 5.56 -22.77
N ALA A 96 9.67 6.59 -23.11
CA ALA A 96 9.87 7.97 -22.66
C ALA A 96 9.29 8.21 -21.25
N ALA A 97 8.29 7.43 -20.83
CA ALA A 97 7.71 7.52 -19.50
C ALA A 97 8.76 7.24 -18.40
N VAL A 98 9.69 6.31 -18.63
CA VAL A 98 10.78 5.98 -17.70
C VAL A 98 11.80 7.11 -17.58
N GLU A 99 12.07 7.85 -18.66
CA GLU A 99 13.05 8.95 -18.68
C GLU A 99 12.53 10.25 -18.04
N VAL A 100 11.21 10.46 -18.01
CA VAL A 100 10.57 11.71 -17.54
C VAL A 100 10.22 11.69 -16.04
N MET A 101 10.27 10.53 -15.39
CA MET A 101 10.00 10.39 -13.96
C MET A 101 11.21 10.89 -13.14
N HIS A 102 11.29 12.20 -12.96
CA HIS A 102 12.21 12.86 -12.02
C HIS A 102 11.70 12.74 -10.57
N GLY A 103 12.61 12.59 -9.60
CA GLY A 103 12.26 12.68 -8.18
C GLY A 103 11.77 11.39 -7.51
N TRP A 104 12.36 10.24 -7.85
CA TRP A 104 12.10 8.99 -7.12
C TRP A 104 12.56 9.13 -5.67
N HIS A 105 11.63 8.86 -4.75
CA HIS A 105 11.96 8.66 -3.35
C HIS A 105 11.76 7.16 -3.08
N LEU A 106 12.88 6.47 -2.83
CA LEU A 106 12.92 5.05 -2.51
C LEU A 106 13.25 4.92 -1.02
N GLY A 107 12.48 4.11 -0.31
CA GLY A 107 12.72 3.84 1.10
C GLY A 107 11.58 3.08 1.74
N SER A 108 11.63 2.92 3.05
CA SER A 108 10.48 2.49 3.84
C SER A 108 9.40 3.58 3.89
N VAL A 109 8.16 3.20 4.21
CA VAL A 109 7.09 4.17 4.51
C VAL A 109 7.51 5.16 5.60
N ALA A 110 8.28 4.73 6.61
CA ALA A 110 8.83 5.61 7.64
C ALA A 110 9.78 6.67 7.05
N GLU A 111 10.71 6.24 6.20
CA GLU A 111 11.66 7.14 5.53
C GLU A 111 10.95 8.12 4.61
N LEU A 112 9.95 7.67 3.83
CA LEU A 112 9.12 8.55 3.00
C LEU A 112 8.33 9.59 3.81
N ARG A 113 7.92 9.25 5.04
CA ARG A 113 7.27 10.19 5.97
C ARG A 113 8.26 11.21 6.54
N SER A 114 9.49 10.78 6.83
CA SER A 114 10.54 11.63 7.40
C SER A 114 11.15 12.58 6.37
N ASP A 115 11.43 12.08 5.17
CA ASP A 115 11.93 12.84 4.02
C ASP A 115 10.78 13.39 3.17
N ARG A 116 9.65 13.70 3.84
CA ARG A 116 8.37 14.06 3.22
C ARG A 116 8.61 14.90 1.96
N PRO A 117 8.43 14.34 0.75
CA PRO A 117 8.42 15.17 -0.44
C PRO A 117 7.35 16.22 -0.18
N ALA A 118 7.77 17.49 -0.08
CA ALA A 118 6.97 18.58 0.51
C ALA A 118 5.55 18.49 -0.03
N ASP A 119 4.58 18.03 0.79
CA ASP A 119 3.24 17.55 0.37
C ASP A 119 2.85 18.16 -0.97
N GLY A 120 3.26 17.48 -2.05
CA GLY A 120 3.28 18.13 -3.34
C GLY A 120 1.85 18.34 -3.77
N ASP A 121 1.53 19.50 -4.34
CA ASP A 121 0.33 19.73 -5.14
C ASP A 121 0.26 18.80 -6.39
N GLU A 122 1.03 17.71 -6.40
CA GLU A 122 1.31 16.84 -7.52
C GLU A 122 0.66 15.47 -7.28
N ALA A 123 -0.03 15.00 -8.31
CA ALA A 123 -0.48 13.62 -8.38
C ALA A 123 0.75 12.71 -8.58
N GLY A 124 0.63 11.44 -8.24
CA GLY A 124 1.73 10.51 -8.46
C GLY A 124 1.36 9.06 -8.24
N TRP A 125 2.39 8.24 -8.22
CA TRP A 125 2.31 6.81 -8.08
C TRP A 125 3.10 6.37 -6.86
N LEU A 126 2.41 5.69 -5.94
CA LEU A 126 3.06 5.01 -4.83
C LEU A 126 3.14 3.53 -5.16
N VAL A 127 4.36 3.01 -5.34
CA VAL A 127 4.61 1.58 -5.52
C VAL A 127 5.00 1.02 -4.16
N ILE A 128 4.30 -0.01 -3.70
CA ILE A 128 4.61 -0.68 -2.44
C ILE A 128 4.82 -2.17 -2.70
N GLU A 129 5.87 -2.73 -2.13
CA GLU A 129 5.93 -4.17 -1.93
C GLU A 129 4.97 -4.46 -0.80
N ALA A 130 3.84 -5.13 -1.06
CA ALA A 130 3.02 -5.61 0.04
C ALA A 130 3.88 -6.60 0.82
N GLU A 131 4.36 -6.20 2.00
CA GLU A 131 5.09 -7.11 2.87
C GLU A 131 4.22 -8.34 3.09
N ALA A 132 4.73 -9.51 2.73
CA ALA A 132 4.31 -10.73 3.41
C ALA A 132 4.44 -10.40 4.90
N PRO A 133 3.41 -10.62 5.73
CA PRO A 133 3.60 -10.45 7.15
C PRO A 133 4.78 -11.35 7.48
N THR A 134 5.89 -10.77 7.91
CA THR A 134 6.78 -11.50 8.79
C THR A 134 5.84 -12.06 9.84
N GLU A 135 5.80 -13.40 9.98
CA GLU A 135 5.03 -14.02 11.05
C GLU A 135 5.29 -13.19 12.29
N ALA A 136 4.23 -12.63 12.88
CA ALA A 136 4.36 -11.75 14.04
C ALA A 136 5.38 -12.40 14.98
N THR A 137 6.49 -11.70 15.21
CA THR A 137 7.61 -12.29 15.93
C THR A 137 7.15 -12.61 17.34
N ASP A 138 7.76 -13.61 17.98
CA ASP A 138 7.37 -13.94 19.34
C ASP A 138 7.57 -12.73 20.28
N ALA A 139 8.51 -11.82 19.99
CA ALA A 139 8.70 -10.58 20.72
C ALA A 139 7.51 -9.60 20.59
N GLU A 140 6.96 -9.42 19.39
CA GLU A 140 5.78 -8.57 19.14
C GLU A 140 4.53 -9.16 19.79
N LEU A 141 4.34 -10.47 19.66
CA LEU A 141 3.24 -11.19 20.31
C LEU A 141 3.34 -11.09 21.84
N LEU A 142 4.54 -11.27 22.41
CA LEU A 142 4.76 -11.13 23.85
C LEU A 142 4.49 -9.72 24.35
N GLY A 143 4.93 -8.67 23.62
CA GLY A 143 4.64 -7.29 23.98
C GLY A 143 3.13 -6.98 24.02
N ALA A 144 2.37 -7.48 23.03
CA ALA A 144 0.93 -7.33 22.98
C ALA A 144 0.21 -8.14 24.09
N ILE A 145 0.69 -9.35 24.37
CA ILE A 145 0.20 -10.21 25.46
C ILE A 145 0.40 -9.51 26.81
N GLU A 146 1.60 -9.00 27.08
CA GLU A 146 1.90 -8.32 28.35
C GLU A 146 1.05 -7.06 28.54
N ALA A 147 0.85 -6.27 27.49
CA ALA A 147 -0.01 -5.09 27.55
C ALA A 147 -1.46 -5.46 27.90
N ALA A 148 -2.00 -6.52 27.28
CA ALA A 148 -3.35 -7.01 27.57
C ALA A 148 -3.47 -7.61 28.98
N LEU A 149 -2.48 -8.37 29.45
CA LEU A 149 -2.46 -8.91 30.81
C LEU A 149 -2.37 -7.80 31.87
N LYS A 150 -1.60 -6.73 31.62
CA LYS A 150 -1.53 -5.54 32.50
C LYS A 150 -2.88 -4.85 32.66
N ARG A 151 -3.78 -4.96 31.68
CA ARG A 151 -5.18 -4.45 31.75
C ARG A 151 -6.12 -5.35 32.58
N GLY A 152 -5.62 -6.45 33.15
CA GLY A 152 -6.42 -7.38 33.94
C GLY A 152 -7.27 -8.34 33.09
N GLU A 153 -6.94 -8.50 31.81
CA GLU A 153 -7.60 -9.48 30.95
C GLU A 153 -7.21 -10.91 31.33
N SER A 154 -8.14 -11.87 31.17
CA SER A 154 -7.82 -13.28 31.42
C SER A 154 -6.94 -13.85 30.30
N PRO A 155 -6.05 -14.82 30.60
CA PRO A 155 -5.16 -15.45 29.61
C PRO A 155 -5.84 -15.90 28.30
N SER A 156 -7.04 -16.49 28.41
CA SER A 156 -7.82 -16.94 27.25
C SER A 156 -8.40 -15.80 26.43
N ARG A 157 -8.76 -14.67 27.07
CA ARG A 157 -9.25 -13.46 26.41
C ARG A 157 -8.11 -12.74 25.70
N THR A 158 -6.97 -12.59 26.36
CA THR A 158 -5.73 -12.05 25.78
C THR A 158 -5.31 -12.83 24.54
N ALA A 159 -5.23 -14.16 24.64
CA ALA A 159 -4.82 -14.98 23.50
C ALA A 159 -5.77 -14.86 22.31
N LYS A 160 -7.08 -14.70 22.57
CA LYS A 160 -8.08 -14.51 21.51
C LYS A 160 -7.94 -13.13 20.84
N ALA A 161 -7.74 -12.07 21.63
CA ALA A 161 -7.61 -10.71 21.13
C ALA A 161 -6.33 -10.55 20.30
N VAL A 162 -5.17 -10.94 20.86
CA VAL A 162 -3.88 -10.84 20.17
C VAL A 162 -3.83 -11.74 18.92
N ALA A 163 -4.42 -12.95 18.96
CA ALA A 163 -4.49 -13.79 17.76
C ALA A 163 -5.32 -13.16 16.64
N ALA A 164 -6.41 -12.47 16.98
CA ALA A 164 -7.24 -11.77 15.99
C ALA A 164 -6.52 -10.54 15.43
N ASP A 165 -5.86 -9.76 16.29
CA ASP A 165 -5.17 -8.53 15.90
C ASP A 165 -3.94 -8.79 15.01
N PHE A 166 -3.23 -9.90 15.27
CA PHE A 166 -2.01 -10.27 14.53
C PHE A 166 -2.24 -11.35 13.46
N GLY A 167 -3.46 -11.88 13.32
CA GLY A 167 -3.80 -12.88 12.32
C GLY A 167 -3.06 -14.23 12.50
N VAL A 168 -2.68 -14.58 13.72
CA VAL A 168 -1.93 -15.81 14.05
C VAL A 168 -2.83 -16.85 14.74
N PRO A 169 -2.48 -18.15 14.72
CA PRO A 169 -3.27 -19.18 15.40
C PRO A 169 -3.39 -18.91 16.91
N LYS A 170 -4.62 -18.94 17.45
CA LYS A 170 -4.88 -18.75 18.89
C LYS A 170 -4.00 -19.63 19.78
N ARG A 171 -3.73 -20.87 19.35
CA ARG A 171 -2.90 -21.82 20.10
C ARG A 171 -1.47 -21.30 20.30
N ARG A 172 -0.86 -20.74 19.25
CA ARG A 172 0.49 -20.15 19.31
C ARG A 172 0.56 -19.02 20.35
N VAL A 173 -0.41 -18.12 20.34
CA VAL A 173 -0.50 -17.02 21.31
C VAL A 173 -0.78 -17.55 22.72
N TYR A 174 -1.62 -18.58 22.85
CA TYR A 174 -1.92 -19.18 24.15
C TYR A 174 -0.70 -19.86 24.78
N ASP A 175 0.13 -20.53 23.99
CA ASP A 175 1.37 -21.16 24.45
C ASP A 175 2.37 -20.09 24.97
N LEU A 176 2.45 -18.92 24.29
CA LEU A 176 3.24 -17.76 24.75
C LEU A 176 2.69 -17.12 26.03
N VAL A 177 1.36 -17.04 26.16
CA VAL A 177 0.71 -16.57 27.40
C VAL A 177 1.02 -17.50 28.57
N LEU A 178 1.05 -18.82 28.34
CA LEU A 178 1.35 -19.80 29.38
C LEU A 178 2.83 -19.80 29.77
N SER A 179 3.76 -19.59 28.83
CA SER A 179 5.19 -19.46 29.17
C SER A 179 5.48 -18.26 30.08
N LEU A 180 4.72 -17.17 29.97
CA LEU A 180 4.82 -16.03 30.88
C LEU A 180 4.28 -16.31 32.29
N GLY A 181 3.40 -17.29 32.44
CA GLY A 181 2.80 -17.67 33.72
C GLY A 181 3.58 -18.75 34.49
N GLY A 182 4.57 -19.40 33.85
CA GLY A 182 5.34 -20.51 34.41
C GLY A 182 6.56 -20.12 35.24
N ASP A 183 7.00 -18.85 35.19
CA ASP A 183 8.17 -18.33 35.92
C ASP A 183 7.82 -17.73 37.31
N ARG A 184 6.80 -18.27 38.00
CA ARG A 184 6.42 -17.85 39.36
C ARG A 184 6.31 -18.99 40.34
#